data_AF-A0A1Y3VFN7-F1
#
_entry.id   AF-A0A1Y3VFN7-F1
#
_cell.length_a   1.000
_cell.length_b   1.000
_cell.length_c   1.000
_cell.angle_alpha   90.00
_cell.angle_beta   90.00
_cell.angle_gamma   90.00
#
_symmetry.space_group_name_H-M   'P 1'
#
loop_
_entity.id
_entity.type
_entity.pdbx_description
1 polymer ?
#
loop_
_entity_poly.entity_id
_entity_poly.type
_entity_poly.pdbx_seq_one_letter_code
_entity_poly.pdbx_strand_id
1 'polypeptide(L)' 'MSKEYYKKRLVDLRAEIAREREAKKRDNANYASLIKNASNTSTKATYRKNKIDKAAAHERRIEYLKNEVERTRDALKRCK' A
#
# COMPACT_ATOMS: atom_id res chain seq x y z
N MET A 1 -19.27 19.19 -1.74
CA MET A 1 -19.29 17.84 -1.13
C MET A 1 -19.77 17.94 0.30
N SER A 2 -20.58 16.99 0.77
CA SER A 2 -21.16 17.06 2.12
C SER A 2 -20.14 16.62 3.18
N LYS A 3 -20.36 17.06 4.42
CA LYS A 3 -19.58 16.61 5.59
C LYS A 3 -19.60 15.08 5.72
N GLU A 4 -20.73 14.46 5.38
CA GLU A 4 -20.92 13.01 5.44
C GLU A 4 -20.09 12.25 4.41
N TYR A 5 -19.96 12.80 3.20
CA TYR A 5 -19.07 12.25 2.19
C TYR A 5 -17.63 12.15 2.71
N TYR A 6 -17.10 13.23 3.28
CA TYR A 6 -15.70 13.26 3.73
C TYR A 6 -15.47 12.32 4.92
N LYS A 7 -16.44 12.18 5.84
CA LYS A 7 -16.37 11.20 6.93
C LYS A 7 -16.29 9.76 6.40
N LYS A 8 -17.18 9.39 5.47
CA LYS A 8 -17.15 8.07 4.82
C LYS A 8 -15.81 7.85 4.11
N ARG A 9 -15.36 8.84 3.34
CA ARG A 9 -14.09 8.77 2.62
C ARG A 9 -12.89 8.54 3.55
N LEU A 10 -12.87 9.13 4.75
CA LEU A 10 -11.80 8.88 5.73
C LEU A 10 -11.78 7.44 6.22
N VAL A 11 -12.94 6.82 6.42
CA VAL A 11 -13.03 5.40 6.80
C VAL A 11 -12.51 4.53 5.66
N ASP A 12 -12.94 4.81 4.43
CA ASP A 12 -12.51 4.06 3.25
C ASP A 12 -11.00 4.15 3.03
N LEU A 13 -10.42 5.35 3.12
CA LEU A 13 -8.97 5.58 2.97
C LEU A 13 -8.16 4.84 4.05
N ARG A 14 -8.63 4.82 5.30
CA ARG A 14 -7.99 4.05 6.38
C ARG A 14 -8.03 2.55 6.10
N ALA A 15 -9.17 2.05 5.60
CA ALA A 15 -9.30 0.66 5.19
C ALA A 15 -8.40 0.33 3.99
N GLU A 16 -8.26 1.23 3.02
CA GLU A 16 -7.31 1.08 1.90
C GLU A 16 -5.86 0.98 2.39
N ILE A 17 -5.44 1.82 3.34
CA ILE A 17 -4.09 1.73 3.93
C ILE A 17 -3.86 0.38 4.60
N ALA A 18 -4.85 -0.12 5.36
CA ALA A 18 -4.76 -1.43 6.00
C ALA A 18 -4.64 -2.56 4.97
N ARG A 19 -5.47 -2.53 3.93
CA ARG A 19 -5.40 -3.50 2.81
C ARG A 19 -4.05 -3.46 2.10
N GLU A 20 -3.49 -2.27 1.87
CA GLU A 20 -2.19 -2.11 1.22
C GLU A 20 -1.04 -2.67 2.07
N ARG A 21 -1.10 -2.50 3.39
CA ARG A 21 -0.13 -3.11 4.32
C ARG A 21 -0.21 -4.63 4.30
N GLU A 22 -1.40 -5.21 4.28
CA GLU A 22 -1.56 -6.66 4.17
C GLU A 22 -1.14 -7.19 2.79
N ALA A 23 -1.41 -6.45 1.71
CA ALA A 23 -0.90 -6.76 0.38
C ALA A 23 0.63 -6.79 0.37
N LYS A 24 1.30 -5.78 0.95
CA LYS A 24 2.76 -5.74 1.08
C LYS A 24 3.31 -6.96 1.82
N LYS A 25 2.66 -7.40 2.90
CA LYS A 25 3.07 -8.60 3.65
C LYS A 25 2.94 -9.87 2.79
N ARG A 26 1.80 -10.04 2.12
CA ARG A 26 1.52 -11.17 1.23
C ARG A 26 2.53 -11.25 0.08
N ASP A 27 2.78 -10.14 -0.61
CA ASP A 27 3.72 -10.09 -1.74
C ASP A 27 5.16 -10.36 -1.28
N ASN A 28 5.56 -9.81 -0.13
CA ASN A 28 6.88 -10.11 0.44
C ASN A 28 7.06 -11.60 0.76
N ALA A 29 6.04 -12.23 1.35
CA ALA A 29 6.05 -13.66 1.66
C ALA A 29 6.07 -14.51 0.37
N ASN A 30 5.28 -14.12 -0.64
CA ASN A 30 5.25 -14.78 -1.93
C ASN A 30 6.62 -14.75 -2.61
N TYR A 31 7.23 -13.57 -2.78
CA TYR A 31 8.56 -13.47 -3.38
C TYR A 31 9.63 -14.19 -2.54
N ALA A 32 9.53 -14.19 -1.20
CA ALA A 32 10.45 -14.98 -0.37
C ALA A 32 10.33 -16.49 -0.65
N SER A 33 9.11 -17.00 -0.82
CA SER A 33 8.86 -18.40 -1.22
C SER A 33 9.44 -18.71 -2.60
N LEU A 34 9.21 -17.83 -3.58
CA LEU A 34 9.77 -17.96 -4.93
C LEU A 34 11.30 -17.99 -4.93
N ILE A 35 11.95 -17.13 -4.14
CA ILE A 35 13.42 -17.13 -4.00
C ILE A 35 13.92 -18.45 -3.38
N LYS A 36 13.20 -18.97 -2.37
CA LYS A 36 13.55 -20.23 -1.70
C LYS A 36 13.46 -21.41 -2.66
N ASN A 37 12.41 -21.47 -3.48
CA ASN A 37 12.10 -22.62 -4.33
C ASN A 37 12.75 -22.57 -5.72
N ALA A 38 13.25 -21.41 -6.17
CA ALA A 38 13.94 -21.32 -7.45
C ALA A 38 15.25 -22.15 -7.46
N SER A 39 15.53 -22.85 -8.55
CA SER A 39 16.72 -23.70 -8.67
C SER A 39 17.93 -22.96 -9.25
N ASN A 40 17.72 -21.95 -10.11
CA ASN A 40 18.82 -21.23 -10.76
C ASN A 40 19.09 -19.86 -10.11
N THR A 41 20.33 -19.40 -10.21
CA THR A 41 20.83 -18.17 -9.56
C THR A 41 20.26 -16.89 -10.18
N SER A 42 20.11 -16.86 -11.50
CA SER A 42 19.57 -15.71 -12.24
C SER A 42 18.13 -15.39 -11.84
N THR A 43 17.25 -16.40 -11.82
CA THR A 43 15.86 -16.29 -11.36
C THR A 43 15.78 -15.85 -9.90
N LYS A 44 16.65 -16.35 -9.02
CA LYS A 44 16.71 -15.85 -7.63
C LYS A 44 17.07 -14.37 -7.56
N ALA A 45 18.00 -13.90 -8.39
CA ALA A 45 18.37 -12.48 -8.45
C ALA A 45 17.19 -11.64 -8.92
N THR A 46 16.48 -12.07 -9.97
CA THR A 46 15.26 -11.41 -10.45
C THR A 46 14.18 -11.34 -9.37
N TYR A 47 13.90 -12.43 -8.65
CA TYR A 47 12.89 -12.40 -7.59
C TYR A 47 13.29 -11.54 -6.40
N ARG A 48 14.58 -11.46 -6.04
CA ARG A 48 15.06 -10.52 -5.01
C ARG A 48 14.83 -9.07 -5.44
N LYS A 49 15.14 -8.73 -6.69
CA LYS A 49 14.89 -7.40 -7.25
C LYS A 49 13.38 -7.09 -7.22
N ASN A 50 12.55 -7.98 -7.75
CA ASN A 50 11.11 -7.80 -7.80
C ASN A 50 10.49 -7.64 -6.40
N LYS A 51 11.00 -8.37 -5.39
CA LYS A 51 10.60 -8.21 -3.99
C LYS A 51 10.83 -6.79 -3.49
N ILE A 52 12.03 -6.24 -3.75
CA ILE A 52 12.42 -4.88 -3.35
C ILE A 52 11.55 -3.85 -4.08
N ASP A 53 11.45 -3.97 -5.40
CA ASP A 53 10.71 -3.03 -6.24
C ASP A 53 9.22 -3.00 -5.85
N LYS A 54 8.63 -4.18 -5.58
CA LYS A 54 7.24 -4.30 -5.17
C LYS A 54 7.02 -3.75 -3.76
N ALA A 55 7.92 -4.02 -2.82
CA ALA A 55 7.85 -3.45 -1.47
C ALA A 55 7.90 -1.91 -1.52
N ALA A 56 8.80 -1.34 -2.33
CA ALA A 56 8.90 0.11 -2.52
C ALA A 56 7.64 0.70 -3.20
N ALA A 57 7.02 -0.03 -4.13
CA ALA A 57 5.75 0.38 -4.74
C ALA A 57 4.60 0.46 -3.71
N HIS A 58 4.49 -0.54 -2.82
CA HIS A 58 3.52 -0.49 -1.72
C HIS A 58 3.77 0.67 -0.76
N GLU A 59 5.04 0.95 -0.43
CA GLU A 59 5.38 2.10 0.42
C GLU A 59 4.97 3.43 -0.19
N ARG A 60 5.23 3.63 -1.49
CA ARG A 60 4.75 4.81 -2.22
C ARG A 60 3.22 4.92 -2.21
N ARG A 61 2.51 3.80 -2.39
CA ARG A 61 1.05 3.78 -2.36
C ARG A 61 0.51 4.12 -0.97
N ILE A 62 1.09 3.56 0.09
CA ILE A 62 0.73 3.88 1.48
C ILE A 62 0.94 5.37 1.75
N GLU A 63 2.05 5.94 1.30
CA GLU A 63 2.35 7.36 1.51
C GLU A 63 1.36 8.27 0.78
N TYR A 64 1.03 7.93 -0.47
CA TYR A 64 -0.04 8.61 -1.20
C TYR A 64 -1.37 8.57 -0.46
N LEU A 65 -1.78 7.40 0.06
CA LEU A 65 -3.03 7.26 0.80
C LEU A 65 -3.05 8.06 2.10
N LYS A 66 -1.92 8.14 2.82
CA LYS A 66 -1.81 9.00 4.02
C LYS A 66 -1.98 10.48 3.67
N ASN A 67 -1.35 10.93 2.58
CA ASN A 67 -1.50 12.31 2.12
C ASN A 67 -2.95 12.62 1.75
N GLU A 68 -3.65 11.67 1.11
CA GLU A 68 -5.09 11.80 0.84
C GLU A 68 -5.94 11.82 2.12
N VAL A 69 -5.57 11.07 3.16
CA VAL A 69 -6.23 11.17 4.48
C VAL A 69 -6.11 12.58 5.04
N GLU A 70 -4.91 13.17 5.03
CA GLU A 70 -4.71 14.52 5.57
C GLU A 70 -5.45 15.58 4.74
N ARG A 71 -5.39 15.50 3.40
CA ARG A 71 -6.20 16.37 2.52
C ARG A 71 -7.69 16.25 2.79
N THR A 72 -8.19 15.02 2.98
CA THR A 72 -9.61 14.75 3.27
C THR A 72 -10.00 15.29 4.65
N ARG A 73 -9.12 15.19 5.66
CA ARG A 73 -9.34 15.80 6.98
C ARG A 73 -9.44 17.32 6.90
N ASP A 74 -8.55 17.95 6.14
CA ASP A 74 -8.57 19.40 5.99
C ASP A 74 -9.79 19.89 5.22
N ALA A 75 -10.22 19.17 4.19
CA ALA A 75 -11.49 19.44 3.51
C ALA A 75 -12.69 19.30 4.46
N LEU A 76 -12.71 18.27 5.31
CA LEU A 76 -13.76 18.06 6.31
C LEU A 76 -13.83 19.21 7.33
N LYS A 77 -12.69 19.74 7.78
CA LYS A 77 -12.63 20.91 8.68
C LYS A 77 -13.18 22.18 8.03
N ARG A 78 -13.00 22.34 6.71
CA ARG A 78 -13.48 23.50 5.94
C ARG A 78 -14.97 23.41 5.58
N CYS A 79 -15.56 22.22 5.62
CA CYS A 79 -17.01 22.05 5.48
C CYS A 79 -17.73 22.64 6.70
N LYS A 80 -18.47 23.73 6.47
CA LYS A 80 -19.41 24.31 7.44
C LYS A 80 -20.55 23.31 7.73
#